data_AF-A0A8S3HPX6-F1
#
_entry.id   AF-A0A8S3HPX6-F1
#
_cell.length_a   1.000
_cell.length_b   1.000
_cell.length_c   1.000
_cell.angle_alpha   90.00
_cell.angle_beta   90.00
_cell.angle_gamma   90.00
#
_symmetry.space_group_name_H-M   'P 1'
#
loop_
_entity.id
_entity.type
_entity.pdbx_description
1 polymer ?
#
loop_
_entity_poly.entity_id
_entity_poly.type
_entity_poly.pdbx_seq_one_letter_code
_entity_poly.pdbx_strand_id
1 'polypeptide(L)'
;MSSSWPIACRALRPEGGRLHVHGVVNTKEETHDQYSEKVRQRIETIMRDIHRERNNYKCEIEHIEKVKPYGPRLDHLVVDLLLTEIPP
;
A
#
# COMPACT_ATOMS: atom_id res chain seq x y z
N MET A 1 13.46 -0.35 -10.44
CA MET A 1 12.72 0.92 -10.26
C MET A 1 12.78 1.26 -8.77
N SER A 2 13.33 2.41 -8.41
CA SER A 2 13.17 2.95 -7.05
C SER A 2 11.68 3.15 -6.80
N SER A 3 11.07 2.31 -5.97
CA SER A 3 9.66 2.52 -5.61
C SER A 3 9.56 3.88 -4.91
N SER A 4 8.64 4.74 -5.34
CA SER A 4 8.38 6.05 -4.71
C SER A 4 7.68 5.93 -3.35
N TRP A 5 7.31 4.71 -2.95
CA TRP A 5 6.56 4.42 -1.72
C TRP A 5 7.25 4.90 -0.44
N PRO A 6 8.57 4.72 -0.22
CA PRO A 6 9.23 5.28 0.96
C PRO A 6 9.18 6.81 1.04
N ILE A 7 9.13 7.49 -0.11
CA ILE A 7 8.97 8.95 -0.15
C ILE A 7 7.53 9.32 0.26
N ALA A 8 6.53 8.63 -0.29
CA ALA A 8 5.13 8.83 0.09
C ALA A 8 4.89 8.58 1.58
N CYS A 9 5.44 7.48 2.12
CA CYS A 9 5.39 7.16 3.54
C CYS A 9 6.02 8.25 4.42
N ARG A 10 7.19 8.80 4.04
CA ARG A 10 7.82 9.92 4.77
C ARG A 10 7.03 11.23 4.70
N ALA A 11 6.15 11.38 3.70
CA ALA A 11 5.32 12.57 3.54
C ALA A 11 4.03 12.51 4.37
N LEU A 12 3.71 11.36 4.98
CA LEU A 12 2.58 11.25 5.91
C LEU A 12 2.85 12.04 7.19
N ARG A 13 1.77 12.32 7.92
CA ARG A 13 1.87 12.89 9.27
C ARG A 13 2.38 11.82 10.25
N PRO A 14 2.93 12.20 11.40
CA PRO A 14 3.37 11.24 12.41
C PRO A 14 2.28 10.24 12.83
N GLU A 15 1.02 10.67 12.88
CA GLU A 15 -0.12 9.83 13.27
C GLU A 15 -0.57 8.86 12.15
N GLY A 16 0.02 8.98 10.95
CA GLY A 16 -0.31 8.21 9.76
C GLY A 16 -1.15 9.00 8.75
N GLY A 17 -2.03 8.30 8.04
CA GLY A 17 -2.88 8.88 6.99
C GLY A 17 -3.26 7.87 5.91
N ARG A 18 -3.85 8.39 4.82
CA ARG A 18 -4.29 7.57 3.68
C ARG A 18 -3.29 7.57 2.55
N LEU A 19 -3.09 6.41 1.92
CA LEU A 19 -2.33 6.26 0.69
C LEU A 19 -3.23 5.65 -0.40
N HIS A 20 -3.21 6.25 -1.58
CA HIS A 20 -3.88 5.76 -2.77
C HIS A 20 -2.82 5.17 -3.72
N VAL A 21 -2.72 3.85 -3.78
CA VAL A 21 -1.62 3.16 -4.46
C VAL A 21 -2.10 2.57 -5.79
N HIS A 22 -1.51 3.03 -6.89
CA HIS A 22 -1.75 2.45 -8.21
C HIS A 22 -0.80 1.30 -8.50
N GLY A 23 -1.34 0.23 -9.10
CA GLY A 23 -0.60 -0.97 -9.47
C GLY A 23 -1.16 -1.64 -10.72
N VAL A 24 -0.30 -2.32 -11.48
CA VAL A 24 -0.73 -3.22 -12.55
C VAL A 24 -0.61 -4.65 -12.04
N VAL A 25 -1.71 -5.41 -12.16
CA VAL A 25 -1.82 -6.78 -11.66
C VAL A 25 -2.01 -7.73 -12.82
N ASN A 26 -1.19 -8.78 -12.86
CA ASN A 26 -1.39 -9.90 -13.76
C ASN A 26 -2.35 -10.91 -13.14
N THR A 27 -3.60 -10.90 -13.59
CA THR A 27 -4.69 -11.72 -13.03
C THR A 27 -4.55 -13.21 -13.30
N LYS A 28 -3.54 -13.62 -14.08
CA LYS A 28 -3.13 -15.02 -14.20
C LYS A 28 -2.26 -15.47 -13.02
N GLU A 29 -1.46 -14.57 -12.47
CA GLU A 29 -0.42 -14.86 -11.47
C GLU A 29 -0.92 -14.60 -10.05
N GLU A 30 -1.76 -13.59 -9.87
CA GLU A 30 -2.32 -13.26 -8.55
C GLU A 30 -3.70 -12.61 -8.67
N THR A 31 -4.52 -12.79 -7.63
CA THR A 31 -5.81 -12.09 -7.49
C THR A 31 -5.59 -10.64 -7.05
N HIS A 32 -6.63 -9.82 -7.19
CA HIS A 32 -6.61 -8.43 -6.68
C HIS A 32 -6.37 -8.38 -5.17
N ASP A 33 -6.96 -9.29 -4.41
CA ASP A 33 -6.76 -9.39 -2.96
C ASP A 33 -5.32 -9.76 -2.60
N GLN A 34 -4.73 -10.73 -3.31
CA GLN A 34 -3.34 -11.15 -3.10
C GLN A 34 -2.36 -10.01 -3.38
N TYR A 35 -2.58 -9.27 -4.48
CA TYR A 35 -1.78 -8.09 -4.78
C TYR A 35 -1.93 -7.02 -3.70
N SER A 36 -3.18 -6.70 -3.32
CA SER A 36 -3.48 -5.65 -2.36
C SER A 36 -2.88 -5.95 -0.98
N GLU A 37 -2.92 -7.20 -0.54
CA GLU A 37 -2.29 -7.64 0.70
C GLU A 37 -0.75 -7.54 0.65
N LYS A 38 -0.13 -7.86 -0.49
CA LYS A 38 1.32 -7.63 -0.68
C LYS A 38 1.68 -6.15 -0.59
N VAL A 39 0.87 -5.27 -1.21
CA VAL A 39 1.07 -3.82 -1.12
C VAL A 39 0.92 -3.35 0.33
N ARG A 40 -0.15 -3.77 1.03
CA ARG A 40 -0.39 -3.45 2.45
C ARG A 40 0.79 -3.83 3.33
N GLN A 41 1.27 -5.08 3.23
CA GLN A 41 2.42 -5.59 3.98
C GLN A 41 3.70 -4.83 3.66
N ARG A 42 3.93 -4.50 2.39
CA ARG A 42 5.13 -3.77 1.97
C ARG A 42 5.12 -2.34 2.50
N ILE A 43 3.99 -1.65 2.42
CA ILE A 43 3.81 -0.30 2.97
C ILE A 43 3.96 -0.29 4.50
N GLU A 44 3.37 -1.26 5.19
CA GLU A 44 3.52 -1.43 6.64
C GLU A 44 4.99 -1.62 7.03
N THR A 45 5.72 -2.46 6.30
CA THR A 45 7.15 -2.67 6.51
C THR A 45 7.95 -1.38 6.30
N ILE A 46 7.67 -0.64 5.22
CA ILE A 46 8.33 0.63 4.93
C ILE A 46 8.07 1.65 6.04
N MET A 47 6.84 1.75 6.54
CA MET A 47 6.50 2.68 7.64
C MET A 47 7.22 2.31 8.94
N ARG A 48 7.26 1.02 9.29
CA ARG A 48 8.03 0.53 10.44
C ARG A 48 9.52 0.83 10.29
N ASP A 49 10.07 0.68 9.09
CA ASP A 49 11.48 0.99 8.82
C ASP A 49 11.81 2.48 8.91
N ILE A 50 10.88 3.37 8.52
CA ILE A 50 11.06 4.83 8.64
C ILE A 50 10.96 5.28 10.09
N HIS A 51 10.09 4.66 10.90
CA HIS A 51 9.78 5.09 12.27
C HIS A 51 10.27 4.13 13.37
N ARG A 52 11.37 3.41 13.14
CA ARG A 52 11.91 2.37 14.05
C ARG A 52 12.02 2.76 15.53
N GLU A 53 12.15 4.05 15.83
CA GLU A 53 12.40 4.57 17.19
C GLU A 53 11.16 5.17 17.88
N ARG A 54 10.03 5.31 17.19
CA ARG A 54 8.84 5.99 17.75
C ARG A 54 7.77 5.01 18.18
N ASN A 55 6.93 4.60 17.24
CA ASN A 55 5.69 3.87 17.48
C ASN A 55 5.49 2.82 16.39
N ASN A 56 4.69 1.79 16.69
CA ASN A 56 4.33 0.81 15.68
C ASN A 56 3.23 1.40 14.78
N TYR A 57 3.13 0.90 13.55
CA TYR A 57 2.07 1.30 12.63
C TYR A 57 1.28 0.08 12.19
N LYS A 58 -0.03 0.27 12.09
CA LYS A 58 -0.96 -0.65 11.43
C LYS A 58 -1.31 -0.10 10.06
N CYS A 59 -1.32 -0.97 9.05
CA CYS A 59 -1.80 -0.66 7.71
C CYS A 59 -3.01 -1.53 7.39
N GLU A 60 -4.13 -0.92 7.01
CA GLU A 60 -5.38 -1.58 6.64
C GLU A 60 -5.77 -1.23 5.21
N ILE A 61 -6.36 -2.19 4.49
CA ILE A 61 -6.94 -1.94 3.15
C ILE A 61 -8.35 -1.39 3.37
N GLU A 62 -8.58 -0.14 3.00
CA GLU A 62 -9.91 0.48 3.06
C GLU A 62 -10.73 0.13 1.80
N HIS A 63 -10.11 0.12 0.63
CA HIS A 63 -10.79 -0.13 -0.66
C HIS A 63 -9.85 -0.71 -1.71
N ILE A 64 -10.40 -1.55 -2.60
CA ILE A 64 -9.72 -2.08 -3.78
C ILE A 64 -10.58 -1.74 -4.99
N GLU A 65 -10.05 -0.96 -5.92
CA GLU A 65 -10.75 -0.54 -7.14
C GLU A 65 -10.05 -1.07 -8.39
N LYS A 66 -10.80 -1.75 -9.26
CA LYS A 66 -10.35 -2.06 -10.62
C LYS A 66 -10.71 -0.90 -11.54
N VAL A 67 -9.74 -0.04 -11.81
CA VAL A 67 -9.93 1.16 -12.63
C VAL A 67 -10.21 0.81 -14.08
N LYS A 68 -9.35 -0.01 -14.70
CA LYS A 68 -9.50 -0.45 -16.11
C LYS A 68 -8.58 -1.62 -16.45
N PRO A 69 -8.90 -2.39 -17.50
CA PRO A 69 -7.93 -3.32 -18.09
C PRO A 69 -6.79 -2.54 -18.78
N TYR A 70 -5.57 -3.05 -18.65
CA TYR A 70 -4.37 -2.56 -19.36
C TYR A 70 -3.94 -3.50 -20.50
N GLY A 71 -4.48 -4.71 -20.56
CA GLY A 71 -4.20 -5.70 -21.59
C GLY A 71 -4.76 -7.07 -21.22
N PRO A 72 -4.51 -8.11 -22.03
CA PRO A 72 -4.95 -9.47 -21.72
C PRO A 72 -4.42 -9.91 -20.35
N ARG A 73 -5.33 -10.08 -19.39
CA ARG A 73 -5.03 -10.49 -18.00
C ARG A 73 -4.23 -9.46 -17.20
N LEU A 74 -4.19 -8.21 -17.64
CA LEU A 74 -3.57 -7.11 -16.91
C LEU A 74 -4.64 -6.11 -16.49
N ASP A 75 -4.80 -5.94 -15.18
CA ASP A 75 -5.71 -4.96 -14.60
C ASP A 75 -4.92 -3.85 -13.92
N HIS A 76 -5.36 -2.60 -14.09
CA HIS A 76 -4.92 -1.50 -13.24
C HIS A 76 -5.81 -1.43 -12.02
N LEU A 77 -5.18 -1.66 -10.88
CA LEU A 77 -5.78 -1.56 -9.58
C LEU A 77 -5.35 -0.28 -8.87
N VAL A 78 -6.26 0.17 -8.02
CA VAL A 78 -6.02 1.13 -6.95
C VAL A 78 -6.27 0.41 -5.64
N VAL A 79 -5.35 0.58 -4.69
CA VAL A 79 -5.51 0.11 -3.31
C VAL A 79 -5.45 1.32 -2.40
N ASP A 80 -6.57 1.60 -1.73
CA ASP A 80 -6.64 2.62 -0.69
C ASP A 80 -6.24 2.00 0.64
N LEU A 81 -5.23 2.59 1.27
CA LEU A 81 -4.66 2.13 2.53
C LEU A 81 -4.83 3.18 3.61
N LEU A 82 -5.22 2.76 4.81
CA LEU A 82 -5.19 3.56 6.02
C LEU A 82 -4.03 3.13 6.90
N LEU A 83 -3.13 4.07 7.17
CA LEU A 83 -2.05 3.93 8.14
C LEU A 83 -2.43 4.64 9.43
N THR A 84 -2.36 3.89 10.52
CA THR A 84 -2.66 4.41 11.87
C THR A 84 -1.49 4.09 12.78
N GLU A 85 -0.99 5.11 13.47
CA GLU A 85 -0.05 4.94 14.56
C GLU A 85 -0.69 4.13 15.70
N ILE A 86 0.03 3.12 16.19
CA ILE A 86 -0.35 2.35 17.37
C ILE A 86 0.45 2.91 18.55
N PRO A 87 -0.22 3.57 19.52
CA PRO A 87 0.44 4.00 20.75
C PRO A 87 1.09 2.81 21.48
N PRO A 88 2.21 3.05 22.19
CA PRO A 88 2.90 2.01 22.95
C PRO A 88 2.10 1.51 24.15
#